data_AF-A0A679JSS9-F1
#
_entry.id   AF-A0A679JSS9-F1
#
_cell.length_a   1.000
_cell.length_b   1.000
_cell.length_c   1.000
_cell.angle_alpha   90.00
_cell.angle_beta   90.00
_cell.angle_gamma   90.00
#
_symmetry.space_group_name_H-M   'P 1'
#
loop_
_entity.id
_entity.type
_entity.pdbx_description
1 polymer ?
#
loop_
_entity_poly.entity_id
_entity_poly.type
_entity_poly.pdbx_seq_one_letter_code
_entity_poly.pdbx_strand_id
1 'polypeptide(L)' 'MSNPRVSIPKFRVGQTVDFSPSLRGLAASARLYKVTRVLPTDGRERQYRIKTIAEAFERVARESELLSASAV' A
#
# COMPACT_ATOMS: atom_id res chain seq x y z
N MET A 1 -11.26 27.02 9.19
CA MET A 1 -10.00 26.25 9.08
C MET A 1 -10.33 24.78 9.25
N SER A 2 -10.43 24.04 8.14
CA SER A 2 -10.84 22.65 8.13
C SER A 2 -9.74 21.79 8.74
N ASN A 3 -9.99 21.24 9.91
CA ASN A 3 -9.09 20.32 10.59
C ASN A 3 -8.85 19.11 9.67
N PRO A 4 -7.62 18.84 9.19
CA PRO A 4 -7.37 17.56 8.56
C PRO A 4 -7.40 16.55 9.70
N ARG A 5 -8.49 15.81 9.84
CA ARG A 5 -8.49 14.57 10.61
C ARG A 5 -7.59 13.63 9.83
N VAL A 6 -6.28 13.79 10.00
CA VAL A 6 -5.27 12.88 9.47
C VAL A 6 -5.48 11.59 10.24
N SER A 7 -6.39 10.77 9.74
CA SER A 7 -6.55 9.41 10.21
C SER A 7 -5.16 8.76 10.13
N ILE A 8 -4.74 8.06 11.16
CA ILE A 8 -3.39 7.51 11.25
C ILE A 8 -3.24 6.43 10.16
N PRO A 9 -2.20 6.47 9.30
CA PRO A 9 -2.01 5.44 8.30
C PRO A 9 -1.66 4.11 8.95
N LYS A 10 -2.27 3.01 8.47
CA LYS A 10 -1.95 1.66 8.90
C LYS A 10 -0.52 1.26 8.52
N PHE A 11 -0.05 1.70 7.36
CA PHE A 11 1.29 1.45 6.85
C PHE A 11 2.08 2.74 6.68
N ARG A 12 3.37 2.73 7.03
CA ARG A 12 4.24 3.91 6.93
C ARG A 12 5.11 3.86 5.68
N VAL A 13 5.51 5.02 5.18
CA VAL A 13 6.53 5.11 4.11
C VAL A 13 7.82 4.44 4.59
N GLY A 14 8.39 3.59 3.74
CA GLY A 14 9.55 2.75 4.04
C GLY A 14 9.22 1.37 4.62
N GLN A 15 7.97 1.11 5.01
CA GLN A 15 7.55 -0.20 5.52
C GLN A 15 7.44 -1.22 4.39
N THR A 16 7.86 -2.45 4.66
CA THR A 16 7.63 -3.60 3.77
C THR A 16 6.23 -4.16 4.03
N VAL A 17 5.46 -4.35 2.96
CA VAL A 17 4.08 -4.85 2.96
C VAL A 17 3.96 -5.94 1.91
N ASP A 18 3.07 -6.90 2.14
CA ASP A 18 2.70 -7.89 1.15
C ASP A 18 1.50 -7.36 0.36
N PHE A 19 1.60 -7.34 -0.97
CA PHE A 19 0.52 -6.87 -1.84
C PHE A 19 -0.27 -8.06 -2.36
N SER A 20 -1.51 -8.17 -1.91
CA SER A 20 -2.45 -9.22 -2.28
C SER A 20 -3.66 -8.57 -2.94
N PRO A 21 -3.69 -8.49 -4.30
CA PRO A 21 -4.83 -7.91 -5.00
C PRO A 21 -6.08 -8.77 -4.77
N SER A 22 -7.19 -8.14 -4.42
CA SER A 22 -8.46 -8.84 -4.13
C SER A 22 -9.04 -9.57 -5.34
N LEU A 23 -8.59 -9.25 -6.56
CA LEU A 23 -8.97 -9.92 -7.79
C LEU A 23 -8.11 -11.18 -7.99
N ARG A 24 -8.72 -12.37 -7.80
CA ARG A 24 -8.13 -13.72 -7.93
C ARG A 24 -7.39 -14.04 -9.25
N GLY A 25 -7.27 -13.10 -10.19
CA GLY A 25 -6.58 -13.28 -11.48
C GLY A 25 -5.35 -12.39 -11.67
N LEU A 26 -5.09 -11.41 -10.79
CA LEU A 26 -3.94 -10.54 -10.93
C LEU A 26 -2.77 -11.12 -10.13
N ALA A 27 -1.94 -11.93 -10.79
CA ALA A 27 -0.71 -12.41 -10.19
C ALA A 27 0.19 -11.19 -9.87
N ALA A 28 0.38 -10.90 -8.58
CA ALA A 28 1.40 -9.96 -8.16
C ALA A 28 2.77 -10.58 -8.46
N SER A 29 3.56 -9.95 -9.34
CA SER A 29 4.88 -10.46 -9.75
C SER A 29 5.84 -10.59 -8.55
N ALA A 30 5.68 -9.72 -7.56
CA ALA A 30 6.32 -9.85 -6.25
C ALA A 30 5.26 -9.97 -5.17
N ARG A 31 5.61 -10.64 -4.07
CA ARG A 31 4.85 -10.64 -2.83
C ARG A 31 5.15 -9.40 -1.99
N LEU A 32 6.44 -9.05 -1.87
CA LEU A 32 6.92 -7.96 -1.02
C LEU A 32 7.11 -6.66 -1.79
N TYR A 33 6.54 -5.59 -1.24
CA TYR A 33 6.72 -4.22 -1.72
C TYR A 33 7.06 -3.29 -0.56
N LYS A 34 7.73 -2.19 -0.87
CA LYS A 34 8.01 -1.11 0.06
C LYS A 34 7.06 0.04 -0.19
N VAL A 35 6.43 0.56 0.85
CA VAL A 35 5.57 1.74 0.74
C VAL A 35 6.45 2.96 0.43
N THR A 36 6.21 3.62 -0.71
CA THR A 36 6.92 4.84 -1.11
C THR A 36 6.16 6.11 -0.76
N ARG A 37 4.82 6.04 -0.71
CA ARG A 37 3.98 7.20 -0.37
C ARG A 37 2.61 6.78 0.15
N VAL A 38 2.08 7.52 1.12
CA VAL A 38 0.67 7.42 1.52
C VAL A 38 -0.13 8.49 0.77
N LEU A 39 -1.17 8.09 0.05
CA LEU A 39 -2.03 9.03 -0.66
C LEU A 39 -3.14 9.55 0.27
N PRO A 40 -3.55 10.82 0.13
CA PRO A 40 -4.72 11.34 0.83
C PRO A 40 -5.98 10.62 0.33
N THR A 41 -6.90 10.33 1.23
CA THR A 41 -8.14 9.61 0.92
C THR A 41 -9.34 10.47 1.19
N ASP A 42 -10.20 10.58 0.17
CA ASP A 42 -11.48 11.29 0.19
C ASP A 42 -12.62 10.41 0.74
N GLY A 43 -12.36 9.69 1.83
CA GLY A 43 -13.40 8.99 2.61
C GLY A 43 -13.75 7.55 2.22
N ARG A 44 -13.22 6.96 1.13
CA ARG A 44 -13.52 5.54 0.78
C ARG A 44 -12.51 4.55 1.34
N GLU A 45 -11.24 4.68 0.96
CA GLU A 45 -10.18 3.78 1.40
C GLU A 45 -8.80 4.41 1.22
N ARG A 46 -7.87 4.12 2.13
CA ARG A 46 -6.50 4.63 2.03
C ARG A 46 -5.75 3.98 0.88
N GLN A 47 -5.13 4.79 0.04
CA GLN A 47 -4.28 4.31 -1.04
C GLN A 47 -2.82 4.55 -0.71
N TYR A 48 -1.98 3.66 -1.19
CA TYR A 48 -0.55 3.62 -0.93
C TYR A 48 0.17 3.42 -2.26
N ARG A 49 1.23 4.19 -2.49
CA ARG A 49 2.20 3.86 -3.51
C ARG A 49 3.18 2.86 -2.94
N ILE A 50 3.37 1.78 -3.66
CA ILE A 50 4.25 0.67 -3.31
C ILE A 50 5.23 0.42 -4.46
N LYS A 51 6.45 0.01 -4.12
CA LYS A 51 7.49 -0.33 -5.10
C LYS A 51 8.22 -1.59 -4.66
N THR A 52 8.54 -2.45 -5.61
CA THR A 52 9.38 -3.62 -5.39
C THR A 52 10.61 -3.56 -6.28
N ILE A 53 11.65 -4.31 -5.94
CA ILE A 53 12.85 -4.44 -6.78
C ILE A 53 12.59 -5.25 -8.05
N ALA A 54 11.57 -6.10 -8.04
CA ALA A 54 11.19 -6.92 -9.18
C ALA A 54 10.48 -6.13 -10.30
N GLU A 55 10.00 -4.92 -10.00
CA GLU A 55 9.28 -4.08 -10.96
C GLU A 55 9.95 -2.70 -11.10
N ALA A 56 10.10 -2.24 -12.34
CA ALA A 56 10.70 -0.94 -12.60
C ALA A 56 9.79 0.24 -12.22
N PHE A 57 8.47 0.00 -12.11
CA PHE A 57 7.45 1.01 -11.85
C PHE A 57 6.85 0.90 -10.44
N GLU A 58 6.24 1.99 -9.99
CA GLU A 58 5.46 2.01 -8.74
C GLU A 58 4.01 1.57 -9.00
N ARG A 59 3.40 0.90 -8.02
CA ARG A 59 1.99 0.52 -8.03
C ARG A 59 1.21 1.33 -7.00
N VAL A 60 -0.07 1.54 -7.26
CA VAL A 60 -1.02 2.09 -6.28
C VAL A 60 -1.88 0.95 -5.78
N ALA A 61 -1.83 0.70 -4.48
CA ALA A 61 -2.58 -0.34 -3.80
C ALA A 61 -3.46 0.28 -2.71
N ARG A 62 -4.63 -0.32 -2.49
CA ARG A 62 -5.52 0.08 -1.40
C ARG A 62 -5.10 -0.54 -0.08
N GLU A 63 -5.55 0.03 1.03
CA GLU A 63 -5.25 -0.48 2.37
C GLU A 63 -5.70 -1.93 2.56
N SER A 64 -6.87 -2.32 2.02
CA SER A 64 -7.34 -3.71 2.09
C SER A 64 -6.57 -4.68 1.19
N GLU A 65 -5.86 -4.19 0.19
CA GLU A 65 -5.00 -5.00 -0.70
C GLU A 65 -3.58 -5.17 -0.13
N LEU A 66 -3.28 -4.51 0.99
CA LEU A 66 -2.00 -4.56 1.66
C LEU A 66 -2.09 -5.34 2.97
N LEU A 67 -1.17 -6.28 3.12
CA LEU A 67 -0.98 -7.06 4.32
C LEU A 67 0.33 -6.65 4.98
N SER A 68 0.38 -6.72 6.31
CA SER A 68 1.62 -6.55 7.05
C SER A 68 2.55 -7.70 6.70
N ALA A 69 3.66 -7.42 6.00
CA ALA A 69 4.73 -8.39 5.83
C ALA A 69 5.48 -8.49 7.15
N SER A 70 5.02 -9.33 8.07
CA SER A 70 5.84 -9.72 9.22
C SER A 70 6.98 -10.59 8.68
N ALA A 71 8.21 -10.11 8.83
CA ALA A 71 9.38 -10.97 8.72
C ALA A 71 9.26 -12.05 9.80
N VAL A 72 9.22 -13.31 9.38
CA VAL A 72 9.38 -14.47 10.27
C VAL A 72 10.86 -14.67 10.60
#